data_AF-A0A1V5ZLU5-F1
#
_entry.id   AF-A0A1V5ZLU5-F1
#
_cell.length_a   1.000
_cell.length_b   1.000
_cell.length_c   1.000
_cell.angle_alpha   90.00
_cell.angle_beta   90.00
_cell.angle_gamma   90.00
#
_symmetry.space_group_name_H-M   'P 1'
#
loop_
_entity.id
_entity.type
_entity.pdbx_description
1 polymer ?
#
loop_
_entity_poly.entity_id
_entity_poly.type
_entity_poly.pdbx_seq_one_letter_code
_entity_poly.pdbx_strand_id
1 'polypeptide(L)'
;MVLSKESKTRLIENFYALDYLFFGKRISKFENCCPLLKEEYLTTKGALMSIMIEMYKLAKHSPKKNQNKLTKKIIFENARISAKLAREITIEIVQTKKAQDCVKKMVRESVSVKNNKKLNSIIREKITEKTFSTGADNILMARLLSESTDILKLNSWDGRILEDAYKILRTSLVESAIQILKSK
;
A
#
# COMPACT_ATOMS: atom_id res chain seq x y z
N MET A 1 -23.94 -0.75 -5.41
CA MET A 1 -23.88 -1.93 -4.52
C MET A 1 -23.18 -1.55 -3.22
N VAL A 2 -23.71 -1.94 -2.06
CA VAL A 2 -23.14 -1.60 -0.73
C VAL A 2 -22.19 -2.71 -0.30
N LEU A 3 -21.01 -2.35 0.23
CA LEU A 3 -20.05 -3.34 0.75
C LEU A 3 -20.59 -4.05 1.99
N SER A 4 -20.27 -5.35 2.11
CA SER A 4 -20.53 -6.13 3.32
C SER A 4 -19.79 -5.56 4.54
N LYS A 5 -20.26 -5.92 5.73
CA LYS A 5 -19.63 -5.51 7.00
C LYS A 5 -18.18 -5.99 7.08
N GLU A 6 -17.94 -7.20 6.59
CA GLU A 6 -16.63 -7.84 6.57
C GLU A 6 -15.69 -7.13 5.59
N SER A 7 -16.16 -6.75 4.40
CA SER A 7 -15.37 -5.95 3.45
C SER A 7 -15.02 -4.56 4.00
N LYS A 8 -15.97 -3.89 4.67
CA LYS A 8 -15.71 -2.63 5.38
C LYS A 8 -14.66 -2.80 6.49
N THR A 9 -14.72 -3.91 7.21
CA THR A 9 -13.74 -4.24 8.24
C THR A 9 -12.34 -4.39 7.64
N ARG A 10 -12.22 -5.13 6.53
CA ARG A 10 -10.94 -5.29 5.81
C ARG A 10 -10.35 -3.96 5.36
N LEU A 11 -11.18 -3.06 4.83
CA LEU A 11 -10.74 -1.71 4.45
C LEU A 11 -10.16 -0.94 5.64
N ILE A 12 -10.81 -0.99 6.80
CA ILE A 12 -10.32 -0.32 8.01
C ILE A 12 -9.01 -0.94 8.50
N GLU A 13 -8.91 -2.28 8.53
CA GLU A 13 -7.67 -2.98 8.87
C GLU A 13 -6.52 -2.56 7.93
N ASN A 14 -6.79 -2.55 6.62
CA ASN A 14 -5.82 -2.15 5.59
C ASN A 14 -5.38 -0.69 5.76
N PHE A 15 -6.31 0.23 6.03
CA PHE A 15 -6.03 1.64 6.27
C PHE A 15 -5.02 1.87 7.40
N TYR A 16 -5.12 1.08 8.49
CA TYR A 16 -4.17 1.15 9.58
C TYR A 16 -2.90 0.34 9.31
N ALA A 17 -2.99 -0.77 8.57
CA ALA A 17 -1.86 -1.62 8.24
C ALA A 17 -0.82 -0.87 7.40
N LEU A 18 -1.25 0.06 6.53
CA LEU A 18 -0.34 0.93 5.77
C LEU A 18 0.56 1.78 6.68
N ASP A 19 0.03 2.33 7.78
CA ASP A 19 0.85 3.08 8.73
C ASP A 19 1.90 2.18 9.40
N TYR A 20 1.49 0.98 9.82
CA TYR A 20 2.41 0.01 10.39
C TYR A 20 3.45 -0.47 9.38
N LEU A 21 3.09 -0.59 8.10
CA LEU A 21 4.00 -0.97 7.02
C LEU A 21 5.10 0.07 6.84
N PHE A 22 4.75 1.35 6.75
CA PHE A 22 5.72 2.41 6.46
C PHE A 22 6.49 2.87 7.70
N PHE A 23 5.81 2.98 8.84
CA PHE A 23 6.36 3.65 10.03
C PHE A 23 6.58 2.72 11.23
N GLY A 24 6.09 1.48 11.16
CA GLY A 24 6.11 0.53 12.30
C GLY A 24 5.14 0.89 13.44
N LYS A 25 4.41 2.01 13.31
CA LYS A 25 3.42 2.53 14.26
C LYS A 25 2.40 3.37 13.51
N ARG A 26 1.27 3.70 14.15
CA ARG A 26 0.27 4.63 13.59
C ARG A 26 0.91 5.99 13.29
N ILE A 27 0.50 6.63 12.19
CA ILE A 27 1.04 7.94 11.79
C ILE A 27 0.82 9.02 12.84
N SER A 28 -0.28 8.93 13.60
CA SER A 28 -0.57 9.84 14.72
C SER A 28 0.46 9.77 15.86
N LYS A 29 1.24 8.68 15.94
CA LYS A 29 2.33 8.48 16.92
C LYS A 29 3.71 8.68 16.31
N PHE A 30 3.78 9.08 15.04
CA PHE A 30 5.02 9.35 14.34
C PHE A 30 5.34 10.83 14.48
N GLU A 31 6.50 11.15 15.07
CA GLU A 31 7.00 12.52 15.13
C GLU A 31 7.50 12.91 13.74
N ASN A 32 7.10 14.09 13.26
CA ASN A 32 7.61 14.65 12.03
C ASN A 32 7.76 16.16 12.19
N CYS A 33 8.65 16.75 11.41
CA CYS A 33 8.87 18.19 11.43
C CYS A 33 7.71 18.97 10.76
N CYS A 34 7.08 18.38 9.73
CA CYS A 34 6.16 19.10 8.84
C CYS A 34 4.73 18.52 8.87
N PRO A 35 3.73 19.19 9.49
CA PRO A 35 2.33 18.77 9.50
C PRO A 35 1.74 18.56 8.09
N LEU A 36 2.14 19.38 7.12
CA LEU A 36 1.68 19.30 5.73
C LEU A 36 1.94 17.92 5.10
N LEU A 37 3.12 17.35 5.30
CA LEU A 37 3.47 16.02 4.76
C LEU A 37 2.55 14.91 5.33
N LYS A 38 2.15 15.04 6.61
CA LYS A 38 1.20 14.12 7.24
C LYS A 38 -0.19 14.25 6.65
N GLU A 39 -0.63 15.47 6.37
CA GLU A 39 -1.92 15.75 5.76
C GLU A 39 -1.99 15.22 4.33
N GLU A 40 -0.95 15.44 3.53
CA GLU A 40 -0.81 14.85 2.19
C GLU A 40 -0.88 13.32 2.26
N TYR A 41 -0.09 12.69 3.13
CA TYR A 41 -0.12 11.25 3.32
C TYR A 41 -1.53 10.73 3.69
N LEU A 42 -2.21 11.39 4.63
CA LEU A 42 -3.56 10.99 5.05
C LEU A 42 -4.59 11.19 3.92
N THR A 43 -4.46 12.26 3.16
CA THR A 43 -5.33 12.58 2.02
C THR A 43 -5.18 11.54 0.93
N THR A 44 -3.94 11.25 0.51
CA THR A 44 -3.66 10.21 -0.49
C THR A 44 -4.08 8.83 0.01
N LYS A 45 -3.90 8.53 1.30
CA LYS A 45 -4.36 7.27 1.89
C LYS A 45 -5.88 7.15 1.84
N GLY A 46 -6.62 8.22 2.13
CA GLY A 46 -8.09 8.27 2.03
C GLY A 46 -8.58 8.09 0.58
N ALA A 47 -7.95 8.78 -0.37
CA ALA A 47 -8.23 8.62 -1.80
C ALA A 47 -7.97 7.17 -2.26
N LEU A 48 -6.86 6.57 -1.83
CA LEU A 48 -6.54 5.18 -2.15
C LEU A 48 -7.59 4.21 -1.61
N MET A 49 -8.10 4.43 -0.38
CA MET A 49 -9.19 3.59 0.15
C MET A 49 -10.49 3.74 -0.66
N SER A 50 -10.74 4.91 -1.22
CA SER A 50 -11.91 5.14 -2.09
C SER A 50 -11.82 4.30 -3.37
N ILE A 51 -10.63 4.24 -3.99
CA ILE A 51 -10.38 3.33 -5.12
C ILE A 51 -10.56 1.87 -4.70
N MET A 52 -10.01 1.48 -3.54
CA MET A 52 -10.17 0.11 -3.04
C MET A 52 -11.64 -0.27 -2.81
N ILE A 53 -12.50 0.67 -2.37
CA ILE A 53 -13.93 0.44 -2.23
C ILE A 53 -14.57 0.10 -3.57
N GLU A 54 -14.24 0.84 -4.63
CA GLU A 54 -14.78 0.58 -5.97
C GLU A 54 -14.24 -0.74 -6.54
N MET A 55 -12.96 -1.05 -6.34
CA MET A 55 -12.40 -2.35 -6.72
C MET A 55 -13.07 -3.50 -5.97
N TYR A 56 -13.38 -3.34 -4.68
CA TYR A 56 -14.09 -4.35 -3.88
C TYR A 56 -15.50 -4.59 -4.39
N LYS A 57 -16.22 -3.53 -4.79
CA LYS A 57 -17.55 -3.65 -5.39
C LYS A 57 -17.47 -4.36 -6.73
N LEU A 58 -16.52 -3.96 -7.59
CA LEU A 58 -16.36 -4.49 -8.93
C LEU A 58 -16.00 -5.99 -8.91
N ALA A 59 -15.09 -6.39 -8.02
CA ALA A 59 -14.63 -7.78 -7.89
C ALA A 59 -15.56 -8.67 -7.03
N LYS A 60 -16.68 -8.13 -6.52
CA LYS A 60 -17.57 -8.82 -5.56
C LYS A 60 -16.80 -9.41 -4.38
N HIS A 61 -16.07 -8.56 -3.67
CA HIS A 61 -15.27 -8.93 -2.51
C HIS A 61 -16.16 -9.47 -1.38
N SER A 62 -15.92 -10.72 -0.99
CA SER A 62 -16.76 -11.50 -0.07
C SER A 62 -15.92 -12.26 0.98
N PRO A 63 -15.26 -11.55 1.90
CA PRO A 63 -14.48 -12.16 2.97
C PRO A 63 -15.37 -13.02 3.87
N LYS A 64 -14.77 -14.07 4.43
CA LYS A 64 -15.44 -14.96 5.39
C LYS A 64 -15.89 -14.16 6.63
N LYS A 65 -17.05 -14.53 7.17
CA LYS A 65 -17.60 -13.90 8.39
C LYS A 65 -16.64 -14.10 9.56
N ASN A 66 -16.31 -13.01 10.23
CA ASN A 66 -15.59 -13.07 11.50
C ASN A 66 -16.59 -13.40 12.62
N GLN A 67 -16.37 -14.51 13.32
CA GLN A 67 -17.22 -14.92 14.45
C GLN A 67 -17.02 -14.04 15.70
N ASN A 68 -15.92 -13.29 15.77
CA ASN A 68 -15.55 -12.48 16.94
C ASN A 68 -16.18 -11.08 16.92
N LYS A 69 -16.57 -10.59 18.10
CA LYS A 69 -17.00 -9.20 18.28
C LYS A 69 -15.84 -8.26 17.92
N LEU A 70 -16.03 -7.47 16.87
CA LEU A 70 -15.02 -6.56 16.36
C LEU A 70 -14.80 -5.41 17.36
N THR A 71 -13.58 -5.27 17.89
CA THR A 71 -13.19 -4.14 18.75
C THR A 71 -12.04 -3.37 18.11
N LYS A 72 -11.87 -2.10 18.48
CA LYS A 72 -10.76 -1.25 18.00
C LYS A 72 -9.38 -1.86 18.28
N LYS A 73 -9.22 -2.52 19.44
CA LYS A 73 -7.97 -3.21 19.81
C LYS A 73 -7.66 -4.35 18.84
N ILE A 74 -8.67 -5.16 18.50
CA ILE A 74 -8.52 -6.27 17.54
C ILE A 74 -8.16 -5.75 16.15
N ILE A 75 -8.82 -4.68 15.68
CA ILE A 75 -8.51 -4.06 14.37
C ILE A 75 -7.04 -3.63 14.30
N PHE A 76 -6.54 -2.95 15.34
CA PHE A 76 -5.14 -2.50 15.37
C PHE A 76 -4.15 -3.65 15.44
N GLU A 77 -4.46 -4.70 16.19
CA GLU A 77 -3.60 -5.88 16.26
C GLU A 77 -3.56 -6.60 14.91
N ASN A 78 -4.71 -6.82 14.28
CA ASN A 78 -4.80 -7.40 12.94
C ASN A 78 -4.05 -6.55 11.91
N ALA A 79 -4.17 -5.22 11.97
CA ALA A 79 -3.45 -4.31 11.09
C ALA A 79 -1.93 -4.43 11.26
N ARG A 80 -1.45 -4.52 12.51
CA ARG A 80 -0.03 -4.72 12.83
C ARG A 80 0.48 -6.07 12.32
N ILE A 81 -0.26 -7.16 12.56
CA ILE A 81 0.08 -8.50 12.06
C ILE A 81 0.12 -8.52 10.54
N SER A 82 -0.88 -7.91 9.89
CA SER A 82 -0.94 -7.82 8.43
C SER A 82 0.25 -7.08 7.85
N ALA A 83 0.66 -5.96 8.47
CA ALA A 83 1.85 -5.23 8.07
C ALA A 83 3.15 -6.02 8.27
N LYS A 84 3.26 -6.80 9.35
CA LYS A 84 4.42 -7.67 9.60
C LYS A 84 4.54 -8.74 8.51
N LEU A 85 3.45 -9.47 8.26
CA LEU A 85 3.40 -10.50 7.20
C LEU A 85 3.70 -9.90 5.83
N ALA A 86 3.12 -8.74 5.51
CA ALA A 86 3.38 -8.05 4.25
C ALA A 86 4.86 -7.71 4.08
N ARG A 87 5.57 -7.31 5.15
CA ARG A 87 7.02 -7.05 5.10
C ARG A 87 7.83 -8.32 4.86
N GLU A 88 7.50 -9.41 5.55
CA GLU A 88 8.17 -10.71 5.38
C GLU A 88 8.06 -11.19 3.93
N ILE A 89 6.84 -11.21 3.37
CA ILE A 89 6.59 -11.57 1.97
C ILE A 89 7.30 -10.59 1.01
N THR A 90 7.31 -9.29 1.34
CA THR A 90 7.98 -8.29 0.51
C THR A 90 9.47 -8.57 0.41
N ILE A 91 10.13 -8.95 1.50
CA ILE A 91 11.57 -9.27 1.50
C ILE A 91 11.86 -10.40 0.51
N GLU A 92 11.05 -11.45 0.51
CA GLU A 92 11.18 -12.56 -0.43
C GLU A 92 10.97 -12.09 -1.88
N ILE A 93 9.92 -11.30 -2.13
CA ILE A 93 9.61 -10.81 -3.48
C ILE A 93 10.71 -9.89 -4.02
N VAL A 94 11.24 -8.96 -3.22
CA VAL A 94 12.26 -8.00 -3.70
C VAL A 94 13.61 -8.67 -3.97
N GLN A 95 13.86 -9.84 -3.38
CA GLN A 95 15.05 -10.64 -3.66
C GLN A 95 14.96 -11.40 -5.00
N THR A 96 13.77 -11.54 -5.59
CA THR A 96 13.61 -12.21 -6.89
C THR A 96 14.30 -11.45 -8.02
N LYS A 97 14.78 -12.18 -9.04
CA LYS A 97 15.42 -11.60 -10.24
C LYS A 97 14.53 -10.55 -10.92
N LYS A 98 13.23 -10.84 -11.03
CA LYS A 98 12.24 -9.92 -11.63
C LYS A 98 12.16 -8.60 -10.87
N ALA A 99 12.15 -8.62 -9.54
CA ALA A 99 12.13 -7.40 -8.74
C ALA A 99 13.46 -6.65 -8.84
N GLN A 100 14.59 -7.34 -8.83
CA GLN A 100 15.91 -6.74 -9.03
C GLN A 100 16.02 -6.04 -10.39
N ASP A 101 15.53 -6.67 -11.46
CA ASP A 101 15.55 -6.07 -12.80
C ASP A 101 14.63 -4.85 -12.90
N CYS A 102 13.50 -4.85 -12.19
CA CYS A 102 12.64 -3.68 -12.03
C CYS A 102 13.38 -2.53 -11.32
N VAL A 103 14.09 -2.81 -10.23
CA VAL A 103 14.90 -1.79 -9.53
C VAL A 103 16.01 -1.26 -10.43
N LYS A 104 16.72 -2.12 -11.16
CA LYS A 104 17.75 -1.68 -12.13
C LYS A 104 17.17 -0.73 -13.17
N LYS A 105 15.97 -1.00 -13.68
CA LYS A 105 15.27 -0.11 -14.62
C LYS A 105 14.96 1.25 -13.96
N MET A 106 14.39 1.25 -12.76
CA MET A 106 14.10 2.49 -12.01
C MET A 106 15.36 3.32 -11.74
N VAL A 107 16.48 2.67 -11.43
CA VAL A 107 17.78 3.34 -11.22
C VAL A 107 18.28 3.94 -12.53
N ARG A 108 18.26 3.20 -13.64
CA ARG A 108 18.67 3.70 -14.96
C ARG A 108 17.89 4.96 -15.35
N GLU A 109 16.56 4.92 -15.20
CA GLU A 109 15.67 6.06 -15.47
C GLU A 109 15.97 7.28 -14.57
N SER A 110 16.34 7.04 -13.31
CA SER A 110 16.63 8.13 -12.36
C SER A 110 18.01 8.76 -12.56
N VAL A 111 18.95 8.01 -13.13
CA VAL A 111 20.30 8.49 -13.46
C VAL A 111 20.32 9.21 -14.81
N SER A 112 19.49 8.80 -15.77
CA SER A 112 19.38 9.48 -17.07
C SER A 112 18.78 10.88 -16.96
N VAL A 113 17.96 11.12 -15.94
CA VAL A 113 17.54 12.47 -15.53
C VAL A 113 18.68 13.08 -14.72
N LYS A 114 19.37 14.10 -15.23
CA LYS A 114 20.55 14.76 -14.63
C LYS A 114 20.36 15.07 -13.13
N ASN A 115 20.71 14.11 -12.28
CA ASN A 115 20.58 14.19 -10.84
C ASN A 115 21.99 14.31 -10.23
N ASN A 116 22.27 15.42 -9.54
CA ASN A 116 23.51 15.61 -8.76
C ASN A 116 23.58 14.72 -7.48
N LYS A 117 22.71 13.70 -7.37
CA LYS A 117 22.68 12.77 -6.25
C LYS A 117 23.73 11.66 -6.45
N LYS A 118 24.40 11.25 -5.36
CA LYS A 118 25.30 10.08 -5.37
C LYS A 118 24.53 8.83 -5.80
N LEU A 119 25.09 8.02 -6.70
CA LEU A 119 24.44 6.80 -7.21
C LEU A 119 23.91 5.88 -6.09
N ASN A 120 24.68 5.71 -5.01
CA ASN A 120 24.27 4.90 -3.86
C ASN A 120 23.01 5.41 -3.16
N SER A 121 22.76 6.73 -3.12
CA SER A 121 21.53 7.26 -2.52
C SER A 121 20.32 7.01 -3.43
N ILE A 122 20.50 7.12 -4.75
CA ILE A 122 19.47 6.77 -5.74
C ILE A 122 19.10 5.30 -5.61
N ILE A 123 20.08 4.40 -5.54
CA ILE A 123 19.85 2.95 -5.41
C ILE A 123 19.04 2.66 -4.14
N ARG A 124 19.45 3.19 -2.98
CA ARG A 124 18.72 3.00 -1.72
C ARG A 124 17.29 3.52 -1.81
N GLU A 125 17.11 4.72 -2.34
CA GLU A 125 15.80 5.33 -2.56
C GLU A 125 14.89 4.43 -3.42
N LYS A 126 15.38 3.92 -4.56
CA LYS A 126 14.59 3.05 -5.45
C LYS A 126 14.31 1.68 -4.87
N ILE A 127 15.22 1.11 -4.08
CA ILE A 127 14.95 -0.12 -3.31
C ILE A 127 13.84 0.13 -2.29
N THR A 128 13.89 1.24 -1.54
CA THR A 128 12.87 1.59 -0.56
C THR A 128 11.51 1.81 -1.22
N GLU A 129 11.43 2.59 -2.30
CA GLU A 129 10.21 2.79 -3.09
C GLU A 129 9.60 1.45 -3.55
N LYS A 130 10.44 0.56 -4.09
CA LYS A 130 9.98 -0.75 -4.57
C LYS A 130 9.48 -1.63 -3.42
N THR A 131 10.20 -1.63 -2.30
CA THR A 131 9.83 -2.38 -1.09
C THR A 131 8.49 -1.89 -0.56
N PHE A 132 8.31 -0.58 -0.40
CA PHE A 132 7.07 -0.01 0.10
C PHE A 132 5.89 -0.21 -0.83
N SER A 133 6.10 -0.05 -2.15
CA SER A 133 5.04 -0.30 -3.14
C SER A 133 4.58 -1.76 -3.11
N THR A 134 5.53 -2.71 -3.06
CA THR A 134 5.24 -4.14 -2.99
C THR A 134 4.54 -4.51 -1.68
N GLY A 135 4.98 -3.92 -0.56
CA GLY A 135 4.32 -4.10 0.73
C GLY A 135 2.89 -3.57 0.75
N ALA A 136 2.64 -2.43 0.11
CA ALA A 136 1.29 -1.88 -0.02
C ALA A 136 0.40 -2.79 -0.87
N ASP A 137 0.92 -3.30 -1.99
CA ASP A 137 0.21 -4.29 -2.82
C ASP A 137 -0.13 -5.56 -2.03
N ASN A 138 0.80 -6.06 -1.20
CA ASN A 138 0.56 -7.23 -0.34
C ASN A 138 -0.54 -6.99 0.71
N ILE A 139 -0.72 -5.75 1.18
CA ILE A 139 -1.80 -5.41 2.12
C ILE A 139 -3.14 -5.25 1.37
N LEU A 140 -3.13 -4.52 0.27
CA LEU A 140 -4.34 -4.05 -0.39
C LEU A 140 -4.88 -5.03 -1.43
N MET A 141 -4.00 -5.53 -2.29
CA MET A 141 -4.36 -6.34 -3.44
C MET A 141 -4.41 -7.83 -3.11
N ALA A 142 -3.49 -8.36 -2.29
CA ALA A 142 -3.48 -9.80 -2.01
C ALA A 142 -4.81 -10.30 -1.41
N ARG A 143 -5.42 -9.54 -0.51
CA ARG A 143 -6.74 -9.86 0.06
C ARG A 143 -7.86 -9.66 -0.95
N LEU A 144 -7.84 -8.58 -1.71
CA LEU A 144 -8.80 -8.36 -2.80
C LEU A 144 -8.82 -9.56 -3.75
N LEU A 145 -7.65 -10.04 -4.19
CA LEU A 145 -7.53 -11.14 -5.12
C LEU A 145 -8.01 -12.48 -4.53
N SER A 146 -7.73 -12.73 -3.25
CA SER A 146 -8.03 -14.02 -2.59
C SER A 146 -9.43 -14.12 -1.99
N GLU A 147 -10.06 -13.00 -1.65
CA GLU A 147 -11.38 -12.95 -0.99
C GLU A 147 -12.51 -12.53 -1.98
N SER A 148 -12.21 -12.37 -3.27
CA SER A 148 -13.17 -11.98 -4.31
C SER A 148 -13.73 -13.15 -5.10
N THR A 149 -14.98 -13.02 -5.54
CA THR A 149 -15.67 -14.05 -6.34
C THR A 149 -15.69 -13.76 -7.83
N ASP A 150 -15.46 -12.51 -8.24
CA ASP A 150 -15.56 -12.08 -9.64
C ASP A 150 -14.31 -11.30 -10.07
N ILE A 151 -13.14 -11.90 -9.87
CA ILE A 151 -11.85 -11.22 -10.07
C ILE A 151 -11.61 -10.82 -11.53
N LEU A 152 -12.21 -11.56 -12.48
CA LEU A 152 -12.09 -11.29 -13.91
C LEU A 152 -12.69 -9.94 -14.29
N LYS A 153 -13.60 -9.37 -13.48
CA LYS A 153 -14.12 -8.01 -13.69
C LYS A 153 -13.04 -6.93 -13.57
N LEU A 154 -11.95 -7.17 -12.87
CA LEU A 154 -10.81 -6.24 -12.84
C LEU A 154 -10.12 -6.12 -14.22
N ASN A 155 -10.30 -7.11 -15.12
CA ASN A 155 -9.77 -7.03 -16.48
C ASN A 155 -10.65 -6.21 -17.44
N SER A 156 -11.85 -5.81 -17.01
CA SER A 156 -12.73 -4.94 -17.78
C SER A 156 -12.16 -3.52 -17.92
N TRP A 157 -12.75 -2.71 -18.80
CA TRP A 157 -12.37 -1.31 -18.98
C TRP A 157 -12.36 -0.53 -17.66
N ASP A 158 -13.46 -0.62 -16.90
CA ASP A 158 -13.58 0.03 -15.58
C ASP A 158 -12.55 -0.51 -14.58
N GLY A 159 -12.30 -1.82 -14.63
CA GLY A 159 -11.29 -2.47 -13.79
C GLY A 159 -9.88 -1.95 -14.05
N ARG A 160 -9.50 -1.75 -15.32
CA ARG A 160 -8.21 -1.17 -15.70
C ARG A 160 -8.07 0.28 -15.25
N ILE A 161 -9.13 1.09 -15.40
CA ILE A 161 -9.15 2.48 -14.91
C ILE A 161 -8.89 2.50 -13.39
N LEU A 162 -9.58 1.64 -12.63
CA LEU A 162 -9.38 1.54 -11.20
C LEU A 162 -7.98 1.06 -10.83
N GLU A 163 -7.42 0.10 -11.57
CA GLU A 163 -6.06 -0.40 -11.35
C GLU A 163 -5.02 0.69 -11.59
N ASP A 164 -5.19 1.51 -12.64
CA ASP A 164 -4.26 2.60 -12.94
C ASP A 164 -4.37 3.73 -11.90
N ALA A 165 -5.59 4.09 -11.49
CA ALA A 165 -5.81 5.03 -10.38
C ALA A 165 -5.18 4.51 -9.09
N TYR A 166 -5.33 3.21 -8.79
CA TYR A 166 -4.69 2.55 -7.66
C TYR A 166 -3.16 2.70 -7.72
N LYS A 167 -2.54 2.38 -8.87
CA LYS A 167 -1.07 2.48 -9.03
C LYS A 167 -0.57 3.90 -8.81
N ILE A 168 -1.26 4.92 -9.35
CA ILE A 168 -0.90 6.33 -9.20
C ILE A 168 -0.97 6.75 -7.74
N LEU A 169 -2.09 6.49 -7.07
CA LEU A 169 -2.29 6.86 -5.67
C LEU A 169 -1.35 6.08 -4.73
N ARG A 170 -1.09 4.80 -5.01
CA ARG A 170 -0.11 4.01 -4.27
C ARG A 170 1.29 4.62 -4.39
N THR A 171 1.72 5.01 -5.59
CA THR A 171 3.02 5.64 -5.79
C THR A 171 3.11 6.96 -5.02
N SER A 172 2.09 7.83 -5.13
CA SER A 172 2.02 9.08 -4.36
C SER A 172 2.06 8.84 -2.85
N LEU A 173 1.34 7.82 -2.35
CA LEU A 173 1.34 7.47 -0.93
C LEU A 173 2.74 7.05 -0.44
N VAL A 174 3.44 6.23 -1.23
CA VAL A 174 4.79 5.77 -0.94
C VAL A 174 5.77 6.94 -0.94
N GLU A 175 5.65 7.86 -1.88
CA GLU A 175 6.48 9.07 -1.94
C GLU A 175 6.27 9.94 -0.69
N SER A 176 5.03 10.25 -0.32
CA SER A 176 4.73 11.00 0.91
C SER A 176 5.27 10.28 2.16
N ALA A 177 5.13 8.96 2.24
CA ALA A 177 5.68 8.19 3.36
C ALA A 177 7.21 8.27 3.45
N ILE A 178 7.91 8.18 2.31
CA ILE A 178 9.37 8.31 2.25
C ILE A 178 9.81 9.72 2.64
N GLN A 179 9.10 10.77 2.20
CA GLN A 179 9.39 12.15 2.59
C GLN A 179 9.24 12.35 4.10
N ILE A 180 8.16 11.83 4.70
CA ILE A 180 7.98 11.84 6.16
C ILE A 180 9.16 11.16 6.87
N LEU A 181 9.59 9.99 6.40
CA LEU A 181 10.72 9.27 6.99
C LEU A 181 12.05 10.02 6.88
N LYS A 182 12.24 10.79 5.80
CA LYS A 182 13.44 11.63 5.58
C LYS A 182 13.40 12.96 6.32
N SER A 183 12.22 13.43 6.71
CA SER A 183 12.01 14.70 7.45
C SER A 183 12.28 14.60 8.95
N LYS A 184 12.79 13.46 9.41
CA LYS A 184 13.26 13.23 10.78
C LYS A 184 14.73 13.59 10.88
#